data_AF-A0A7Y2KHM4-F1
#
_entry.id   AF-A0A7Y2KHM4-F1
#
_cell.length_a   1.000
_cell.length_b   1.000
_cell.length_c   1.000
_cell.angle_alpha   90.00
_cell.angle_beta   90.00
_cell.angle_gamma   90.00
#
_symmetry.space_group_name_H-M   'P 1'
#
loop_
_entity.id
_entity.type
_entity.pdbx_description
1 polymer ?
#
loop_
_entity_poly.entity_id
_entity_poly.type
_entity_poly.pdbx_seq_one_letter_code
_entity_poly.pdbx_strand_id
1 'polypeptide(L)'
;TQEHYKKSIEPDDNLSPLYKDVFLFHAKEESQHAVLDSFEWPREDQKLTPDERDRAVDEVIGLVGAVDGILQDQATADVEYFLKVSNRSFSGEERERLEAGVLKAYRWQYIFSGVEHPSFQELLGSLITEAQGQRLKEALTSIM
;
A
#
# COMPACT_ATOMS: atom_id res chain seq x y z
N THR A 1 3.53 3.99 5.47
CA THR A 1 2.90 3.50 6.72
C THR A 1 2.36 4.61 7.61
N GLN A 2 3.06 5.70 7.93
CA GLN A 2 2.44 6.76 8.77
C GLN A 2 1.29 7.53 8.11
N GLU A 3 1.35 7.75 6.80
CA GLU A 3 0.39 8.60 6.09
C GLU A 3 -1.04 8.10 6.19
N HIS A 4 -1.23 6.78 6.23
CA HIS A 4 -2.57 6.24 6.39
C HIS A 4 -3.16 6.60 7.75
N TYR A 5 -2.39 6.47 8.85
CA TYR A 5 -2.90 6.84 10.18
C TYR A 5 -3.29 8.31 10.23
N LYS A 6 -2.40 9.19 9.75
CA LYS A 6 -2.61 10.65 9.75
C LYS A 6 -3.79 11.09 8.90
N LYS A 7 -4.05 10.42 7.77
CA LYS A 7 -5.07 10.84 6.80
C LYS A 7 -6.40 10.12 6.95
N SER A 8 -6.43 8.90 7.48
CA SER A 8 -7.65 8.09 7.54
C SER A 8 -8.12 7.70 8.94
N ILE A 9 -7.30 7.84 9.98
CA ILE A 9 -7.65 7.40 11.35
C ILE A 9 -7.66 8.57 12.34
N GLU A 10 -6.55 9.31 12.44
CA GLU A 10 -6.41 10.44 13.35
C GLU A 10 -7.56 11.46 13.26
N PRO A 11 -7.95 11.95 12.06
CA PRO A 11 -8.94 13.02 11.94
C PRO A 11 -10.40 12.58 12.11
N ASP A 12 -10.70 11.27 12.18
CA ASP A 12 -12.10 10.81 12.22
C ASP A 12 -12.63 10.72 13.65
N ASP A 13 -13.41 11.71 14.07
CA ASP A 13 -14.00 11.79 15.41
C ASP A 13 -15.05 10.70 15.71
N ASN A 14 -15.48 9.92 14.72
CA ASN A 14 -16.43 8.82 14.90
C ASN A 14 -15.77 7.49 15.24
N LEU A 15 -14.44 7.40 15.18
CA LEU A 15 -13.72 6.18 15.51
C LEU A 15 -13.56 6.01 17.03
N SER A 16 -13.54 4.75 17.46
CA SER A 16 -13.26 4.39 18.85
C SER A 16 -11.92 4.95 19.32
N PRO A 17 -11.83 5.59 20.49
CA PRO A 17 -10.57 6.06 21.04
C PRO A 17 -9.52 4.95 21.17
N LEU A 18 -9.93 3.76 21.61
CA LEU A 18 -9.02 2.60 21.72
C LEU A 18 -8.48 2.17 20.35
N TYR A 19 -9.32 2.22 19.32
CA TYR A 19 -8.89 1.91 17.95
C TYR A 19 -7.84 2.92 17.47
N LYS A 20 -8.07 4.22 17.70
CA LYS A 20 -7.08 5.26 17.38
C LYS A 20 -5.77 5.02 18.11
N ASP A 21 -5.81 4.68 19.41
CA ASP A 21 -4.59 4.42 20.19
C ASP A 21 -3.80 3.24 19.65
N VAL A 22 -4.45 2.10 19.35
CA VAL A 22 -3.77 0.92 18.80
C VAL A 22 -3.01 1.28 17.51
N PHE A 23 -3.68 1.96 16.58
CA PHE A 23 -3.04 2.34 15.32
C PHE A 23 -2.03 3.49 15.46
N LEU A 24 -2.20 4.38 16.44
CA LEU A 24 -1.21 5.41 16.76
C LEU A 24 0.11 4.77 17.22
N PHE A 25 0.04 3.81 18.15
CA PHE A 25 1.25 3.16 18.65
C PHE A 25 1.90 2.25 17.61
N HIS A 26 1.10 1.56 16.79
CA HIS A 26 1.62 0.85 15.62
C HIS A 26 2.32 1.81 14.65
N ALA A 27 1.70 2.93 14.29
CA ALA A 27 2.29 3.90 13.36
C ALA A 27 3.58 4.54 13.92
N LYS A 28 3.70 4.68 15.24
CA LYS A 28 4.92 5.14 15.91
C LYS A 28 6.04 4.12 15.81
N GLU A 29 5.77 2.83 16.02
CA GLU A 29 6.76 1.77 15.84
C GLU A 29 7.22 1.70 14.38
N GLU A 30 6.26 1.66 13.46
CA GLU A 30 6.53 1.54 12.02
C GLU A 30 7.26 2.77 11.44
N SER A 31 7.18 3.93 12.10
CA SER A 31 8.01 5.09 11.78
C SER A 31 9.51 4.82 11.96
N GLN A 32 9.87 4.00 12.95
CA GLN A 32 11.25 3.64 13.24
C GLN A 32 11.76 2.64 12.21
N HIS A 33 10.93 1.67 11.81
CA HIS A 33 11.25 0.74 10.73
C HIS A 33 11.55 1.50 9.44
N ALA A 34 10.67 2.43 9.03
CA ALA A 34 10.89 3.22 7.83
C ALA A 34 12.20 4.03 7.86
N VAL A 35 12.59 4.56 9.03
CA VAL A 35 13.88 5.25 9.20
C VAL A 35 15.04 4.29 9.06
N LEU A 36 15.00 3.13 9.72
CA LEU A 36 16.07 2.13 9.65
C LEU A 36 16.23 1.60 8.22
N ASP A 37 15.11 1.27 7.56
CA ASP A 37 15.10 0.80 6.18
C ASP A 37 15.71 1.83 5.23
N SER A 38 15.49 3.13 5.46
CA SER A 38 16.08 4.19 4.63
C SER A 38 17.62 4.26 4.72
N PHE A 39 18.20 3.79 5.83
CA PHE A 39 19.65 3.69 5.98
C PHE A 39 20.20 2.37 5.43
N GLU A 40 19.48 1.27 5.60
CA GLU A 40 19.94 -0.06 5.18
C GLU A 40 19.75 -0.29 3.68
N TRP A 41 18.70 0.26 3.06
CA TRP A 41 18.43 0.03 1.64
C TRP A 41 19.59 0.46 0.71
N PRO A 42 20.20 1.65 0.84
CA PRO A 42 21.38 2.00 0.06
C PRO A 42 22.59 1.08 0.30
N ARG A 43 22.73 0.53 1.52
CA ARG A 43 23.83 -0.38 1.87
C ARG A 43 23.66 -1.75 1.21
N GLU A 44 22.42 -2.23 1.11
CA GLU A 44 22.11 -3.46 0.39
C GLU A 44 22.22 -3.25 -1.13
N ASP A 45 21.74 -2.13 -1.67
CA ASP A 45 21.84 -1.81 -3.10
C ASP A 45 23.30 -1.76 -3.60
N GLN A 46 24.22 -1.22 -2.78
CA GLN A 46 25.65 -1.16 -3.12
C GLN A 46 26.31 -2.54 -3.31
N LYS A 47 25.69 -3.62 -2.79
CA LYS A 47 26.20 -4.98 -2.94
C LYS A 47 25.76 -5.62 -4.27
N LEU A 48 24.76 -5.04 -4.94
CA LEU A 48 24.18 -5.60 -6.15
C LEU A 48 25.00 -5.24 -7.39
N THR A 49 25.13 -6.21 -8.28
CA THR A 49 25.49 -5.94 -9.68
C THR A 49 24.33 -5.26 -10.43
N PRO A 50 24.59 -4.63 -11.58
CA PRO A 50 23.52 -4.04 -12.39
C PRO A 50 22.41 -5.04 -12.77
N ASP A 51 22.77 -6.27 -13.11
CA ASP A 51 21.81 -7.32 -13.49
C ASP A 51 20.97 -7.80 -12.29
N GLU A 52 21.56 -7.87 -11.10
CA GLU A 52 20.84 -8.20 -9.87
C GLU A 52 19.88 -7.08 -9.48
N ARG A 53 20.29 -5.82 -9.60
CA ARG A 53 19.39 -4.68 -9.40
C ARG A 53 18.23 -4.71 -10.39
N ASP A 54 18.51 -4.99 -11.67
CA ASP A 54 17.46 -5.06 -12.69
C ASP A 54 16.43 -6.14 -12.40
N ARG A 55 16.90 -7.32 -11.95
CA ARG A 55 16.04 -8.40 -11.48
C ARG A 55 15.24 -8.02 -10.24
N ALA A 56 15.87 -7.37 -9.26
CA ALA A 56 15.18 -6.92 -8.04
C ALA A 56 14.02 -5.97 -8.37
N VAL A 57 14.15 -5.12 -9.39
CA VAL A 57 13.06 -4.27 -9.89
C VAL A 57 11.90 -5.11 -10.41
N ASP A 58 12.18 -6.15 -11.22
CA ASP A 58 11.14 -7.06 -11.71
C ASP A 58 10.48 -7.86 -10.57
N GLU A 59 11.26 -8.28 -9.57
CA GLU A 59 10.76 -8.99 -8.39
C GLU A 59 9.84 -8.11 -7.54
N VAL A 60 10.18 -6.83 -7.34
CA VAL A 60 9.30 -5.87 -6.65
C VAL A 60 8.01 -5.64 -7.43
N ILE A 61 8.06 -5.57 -8.75
CA ILE A 61 6.84 -5.50 -9.60
C ILE A 61 5.97 -6.74 -9.39
N GLY A 62 6.58 -7.93 -9.41
CA GLY A 62 5.88 -9.18 -9.14
C GLY A 62 5.25 -9.22 -7.74
N LEU A 63 5.97 -8.75 -6.72
CA LEU A 63 5.49 -8.67 -5.34
C LEU A 63 4.29 -7.71 -5.23
N VAL A 64 4.37 -6.52 -5.81
CA VAL A 64 3.26 -5.55 -5.82
C VAL A 64 2.03 -6.15 -6.51
N GLY A 65 2.20 -6.83 -7.64
CA GLY A 65 1.10 -7.51 -8.31
C GLY A 65 0.48 -8.64 -7.48
N ALA A 66 1.30 -9.40 -6.75
CA ALA A 66 0.81 -10.45 -5.85
C ALA A 66 0.05 -9.87 -4.65
N VAL A 67 0.56 -8.79 -4.04
CA VAL A 67 -0.15 -8.06 -2.98
C VAL A 67 -1.48 -7.53 -3.49
N ASP A 68 -1.50 -6.90 -4.67
CA ASP A 68 -2.74 -6.42 -5.27
C ASP A 68 -3.77 -7.53 -5.48
N GLY A 69 -3.35 -8.70 -5.95
CA GLY A 69 -4.22 -9.88 -6.07
C GLY A 69 -4.85 -10.28 -4.73
N ILE A 70 -4.07 -10.28 -3.64
CA ILE A 70 -4.58 -10.54 -2.29
C ILE A 70 -5.60 -9.47 -1.87
N LEU A 71 -5.33 -8.19 -2.19
CA LEU A 71 -6.26 -7.10 -1.86
C LEU A 71 -7.58 -7.20 -2.64
N GLN A 72 -7.55 -7.67 -3.89
CA GLN A 72 -8.75 -7.94 -4.68
C GLN A 72 -9.61 -9.03 -4.02
N ASP A 73 -9.00 -10.18 -3.69
CA ASP A 73 -9.69 -11.28 -3.02
C ASP A 73 -10.28 -10.85 -1.66
N GLN A 74 -9.49 -10.10 -0.87
CA GLN A 74 -9.91 -9.61 0.43
C GLN A 74 -11.05 -8.59 0.31
N ALA A 75 -10.99 -7.67 -0.65
CA ALA A 75 -12.05 -6.69 -0.88
C ALA A 75 -13.38 -7.37 -1.24
N THR A 76 -13.35 -8.40 -2.09
CA THR A 76 -14.54 -9.22 -2.39
C THR A 76 -15.08 -9.89 -1.13
N ALA A 77 -14.22 -10.57 -0.36
CA ALA A 77 -14.64 -11.26 0.87
C ALA A 77 -15.28 -10.32 1.89
N ASP A 78 -14.72 -9.12 2.09
CA ASP A 78 -15.21 -8.16 3.06
C ASP A 78 -16.53 -7.50 2.62
N VAL A 79 -16.70 -7.24 1.32
CA VAL A 79 -17.99 -6.77 0.80
C VAL A 79 -19.05 -7.87 0.93
N GLU A 80 -18.74 -9.12 0.58
CA GLU A 80 -19.68 -10.23 0.75
C GLU A 80 -20.09 -10.43 2.20
N TYR A 81 -19.14 -10.34 3.13
CA TYR A 81 -19.42 -10.36 4.56
C TYR A 81 -20.34 -9.19 4.96
N PHE A 82 -20.01 -7.96 4.55
CA PHE A 82 -20.81 -6.77 4.84
C PHE A 82 -22.25 -6.89 4.33
N LEU A 83 -22.44 -7.34 3.08
CA LEU A 83 -23.76 -7.55 2.49
C LEU A 83 -24.57 -8.59 3.28
N LYS A 84 -23.92 -9.67 3.75
CA LYS A 84 -24.56 -10.75 4.51
C LYS A 84 -25.02 -10.31 5.90
N VAL A 85 -24.24 -9.47 6.58
CA VAL A 85 -24.56 -9.01 7.95
C VAL A 85 -25.41 -7.74 7.97
N SER A 86 -25.55 -7.07 6.82
CA SER A 86 -26.40 -5.90 6.67
C SER A 86 -27.88 -6.29 6.75
N ASN A 87 -28.67 -5.55 7.53
CA ASN A 87 -30.12 -5.72 7.62
C ASN A 87 -30.88 -5.09 6.43
N ARG A 88 -30.24 -4.97 5.25
CA ARG A 88 -30.83 -4.41 4.03
C ARG A 88 -30.39 -5.20 2.79
N SER A 89 -31.23 -5.20 1.77
CA SER A 89 -30.85 -5.69 0.43
C SER A 89 -30.09 -4.63 -0.34
N PHE A 90 -29.23 -5.07 -1.27
CA PHE A 90 -28.44 -4.20 -2.14
C PHE A 90 -28.68 -4.61 -3.60
N SER A 91 -28.70 -3.63 -4.49
CA SER A 91 -28.70 -3.89 -5.94
C SER A 91 -27.31 -4.35 -6.42
N GLY A 92 -27.25 -4.89 -7.64
CA GLY A 92 -25.97 -5.21 -8.29
C GLY A 92 -25.05 -3.98 -8.41
N GLU A 93 -25.62 -2.83 -8.79
CA GLU A 93 -24.88 -1.56 -8.89
C GLU A 93 -24.36 -1.09 -7.52
N GLU A 94 -25.13 -1.26 -6.44
CA GLU A 94 -24.65 -0.96 -5.09
C GLU A 94 -23.50 -1.87 -4.67
N ARG A 95 -23.58 -3.16 -4.99
CA ARG A 95 -22.50 -4.12 -4.74
C ARG A 95 -21.22 -3.71 -5.48
N GLU A 96 -21.31 -3.44 -6.78
CA GLU A 96 -20.16 -3.03 -7.60
C GLU A 96 -19.48 -1.77 -7.04
N ARG A 97 -20.27 -0.77 -6.59
CA ARG A 97 -19.71 0.43 -5.95
C ARG A 97 -19.00 0.12 -4.63
N LEU A 98 -19.52 -0.82 -3.84
CA LEU A 98 -18.88 -1.24 -2.59
C LEU A 98 -17.56 -1.95 -2.88
N GLU A 99 -17.55 -2.92 -3.80
CA GLU A 99 -16.34 -3.67 -4.19
C GLU A 99 -15.26 -2.72 -4.72
N ALA A 100 -15.61 -1.81 -5.64
CA ALA A 100 -14.69 -0.81 -6.16
C ALA A 100 -14.17 0.15 -5.07
N GLY A 101 -15.04 0.58 -4.16
CA GLY A 101 -14.68 1.49 -3.07
C GLY A 101 -13.74 0.85 -2.05
N VAL A 102 -14.03 -0.39 -1.63
CA VAL A 102 -13.19 -1.14 -0.68
C VAL A 102 -11.84 -1.48 -1.30
N LEU A 103 -11.81 -1.98 -2.54
CA LEU A 103 -10.55 -2.27 -3.23
C LEU A 103 -9.69 -1.02 -3.38
N LYS A 104 -10.29 0.11 -3.78
CA LYS A 104 -9.58 1.39 -3.87
C LYS A 104 -8.99 1.81 -2.52
N ALA A 105 -9.74 1.65 -1.43
CA ALA A 105 -9.26 1.97 -0.09
C ALA A 105 -8.09 1.06 0.33
N TYR A 106 -8.15 -0.24 0.02
CA TYR A 106 -7.07 -1.19 0.31
C TYR A 106 -5.81 -0.93 -0.50
N ARG A 107 -5.92 -0.71 -1.81
CA ARG A 107 -4.79 -0.32 -2.66
C ARG A 107 -4.12 0.95 -2.14
N TRP A 108 -4.92 1.94 -1.76
CA TRP A 108 -4.37 3.16 -1.18
C TRP A 108 -3.67 2.89 0.16
N GLN A 109 -4.32 2.19 1.08
CA GLN A 109 -3.78 1.86 2.40
C GLN A 109 -2.44 1.12 2.31
N TYR A 110 -2.40 0.02 1.55
CA TYR A 110 -1.29 -0.95 1.60
C TYR A 110 -0.22 -0.74 0.54
N ILE A 111 -0.53 -0.03 -0.57
CA ILE A 111 0.42 0.19 -1.67
C ILE A 111 0.71 1.68 -1.79
N PHE A 112 -0.29 2.48 -2.18
CA PHE A 112 -0.03 3.85 -2.64
C PHE A 112 0.32 4.83 -1.52
N SER A 113 -0.21 4.66 -0.30
CA SER A 113 0.12 5.54 0.83
C SER A 113 1.61 5.51 1.21
N GLY A 114 2.31 4.41 0.89
CA GLY A 114 3.74 4.27 1.04
C GLY A 114 4.50 4.67 -0.23
N VAL A 115 4.10 4.10 -1.37
CA VAL A 115 4.77 4.33 -2.66
C VAL A 115 4.77 5.81 -3.03
N GLU A 116 3.68 6.54 -2.82
CA GLU A 116 3.58 7.96 -3.18
C GLU A 116 4.29 8.89 -2.17
N HIS A 117 4.85 8.36 -1.08
CA HIS A 117 5.50 9.19 -0.08
C HIS A 117 6.76 9.86 -0.65
N PRO A 118 6.96 11.19 -0.48
CA PRO A 118 8.08 11.91 -1.09
C PRO A 118 9.46 11.32 -0.76
N SER A 119 9.70 10.97 0.50
CA SER A 119 10.99 10.37 0.91
C SER A 119 11.23 8.98 0.30
N PHE A 120 10.17 8.20 0.04
CA PHE A 120 10.30 6.91 -0.63
C PHE A 120 10.65 7.12 -2.11
N GLN A 121 9.95 8.04 -2.78
CA GLN A 121 10.21 8.38 -4.18
C GLN A 121 11.62 8.93 -4.39
N GLU A 122 12.07 9.83 -3.50
CA GLU A 122 13.42 10.39 -3.54
C GLU A 122 14.49 9.31 -3.38
N LEU A 123 14.34 8.45 -2.36
CA LEU A 123 15.29 7.37 -2.11
C LEU A 123 15.32 6.37 -3.26
N LEU A 124 14.15 5.87 -3.71
CA LEU A 124 14.06 4.94 -4.83
C LEU A 124 14.71 5.53 -6.09
N GLY A 125 14.41 6.78 -6.42
CA GLY A 125 14.97 7.46 -7.58
C GLY A 125 16.49 7.66 -7.53
N SER A 126 17.08 7.65 -6.33
CA SER A 126 18.54 7.68 -6.16
C SER A 126 19.23 6.33 -6.38
N LEU A 127 18.48 5.22 -6.32
CA LEU A 127 19.01 3.85 -6.37
C LEU A 127 18.82 3.20 -7.75
N ILE A 128 17.75 3.54 -8.48
CA ILE A 128 17.40 2.91 -9.75
C ILE A 128 17.69 3.80 -10.95
N THR A 129 17.81 3.16 -12.12
CA THR A 129 17.89 3.88 -13.40
C THR A 129 16.52 4.39 -13.85
N GLU A 130 16.49 5.36 -14.77
CA GLU A 130 15.25 5.88 -15.36
C GLU A 130 14.41 4.78 -16.03
N ALA A 131 15.06 3.85 -16.75
CA ALA A 131 14.37 2.72 -17.40
C ALA A 131 13.70 1.79 -16.37
N GLN A 132 14.38 1.50 -15.27
CA GLN A 132 13.81 0.72 -14.16
C GLN A 132 12.65 1.45 -13.48
N GLY A 133 12.79 2.76 -13.26
CA GLY A 133 11.72 3.59 -12.70
C GLY A 133 10.47 3.63 -13.59
N GLN A 134 10.66 3.67 -14.91
CA GLN A 134 9.55 3.62 -15.86
C GLN A 134 8.80 2.28 -15.81
N ARG A 135 9.48 1.14 -15.71
CA ARG A 135 8.84 -0.18 -15.52
C ARG A 135 8.00 -0.24 -14.24
N LEU A 136 8.55 0.26 -13.13
CA LEU A 136 7.83 0.34 -11.85
C LEU A 136 6.59 1.22 -11.97
N LYS A 137 6.71 2.38 -12.61
CA LYS A 137 5.58 3.29 -12.84
C LYS A 137 4.49 2.64 -13.68
N GLU A 138 4.85 1.94 -14.76
CA GLU A 138 3.88 1.22 -15.60
C GLU A 138 3.14 0.14 -14.82
N ALA A 139 3.88 -0.65 -14.03
CA ALA A 139 3.29 -1.67 -13.15
C ALA A 139 2.32 -1.06 -12.13
N LEU A 140 2.74 -0.01 -11.41
CA LEU A 140 1.90 0.68 -10.44
C LEU A 140 0.66 1.33 -11.08
N THR A 141 0.80 1.89 -12.29
CA THR A 141 -0.33 2.49 -13.03
C THR A 141 -1.39 1.44 -13.39
N SER A 142 -0.98 0.19 -13.64
CA SER A 142 -1.90 -0.89 -14.02
C SER A 142 -2.86 -1.32 -12.90
N ILE A 143 -2.54 -1.00 -11.65
CA ILE A 143 -3.33 -1.36 -10.46
C ILE A 143 -3.93 -0.13 -9.75
N MET A 144 -3.73 1.08 -10.29
CA MET A 144 -4.26 2.32 -9.72
C MET A 144 -5.77 2.45 -9.91
#